data_AF-A0A1E4E4T1-F1
#
_entry.id   AF-A0A1E4E4T1-F1
#
_cell.length_a   1.000
_cell.length_b   1.000
_cell.length_c   1.000
_cell.angle_alpha   90.00
_cell.angle_beta   90.00
_cell.angle_gamma   90.00
#
_symmetry.space_group_name_H-M   'P 1'
#
loop_
_entity.id
_entity.type
_entity.pdbx_description
1 polymer ?
#
loop_
_entity_poly.entity_id
_entity_poly.type
_entity_poly.pdbx_seq_one_letter_code
_entity_poly.pdbx_strand_id
1 'polypeptide(L)'
;MKKYLPFILIIAGLLMSFNGPLTGLVAPATLDVKISRPPIIMPAIYKVYGNEDALEGKYSLFKMVITNTSSVPAKNVEVTYKVNNYLDWTIAKKIPLIMPGQTVVVNAYPAFPDKIVEKTTDSKEMVNTLVKGSNVSAIENDFTIPIKGRNEFMYTFLPSDEIRTPDEYFDNMKLVSCYVTPEDPIIKYFTQQIQEKVLKGETASVTQTDKENVRFMLGIYYATLVSHMVYSGTSGVPASISDVNSIVQNIRLPREVITGKTGLCIELSIMYASIMACAGMEPIIYMIPGHAFPGFRLKGNYYAIESTSIGGEGIGGSKSPEQAFEVGMKELQDFFQKAQAGDPRYFIVDVREAIKQGANAMELKDDAFLRQKIDEIARSFSTNAVAANVNTAPNSGTTVDNSGGGGNEGGGGNTDADNSGGNSGGNSRVIPSGYKAYNGVVNFYYPSSWHLRKGSVIPELKEVANNPANTVFTEVYKFNGYQSPQQALQYMQQIISTNYGGMLQYQPSGQMRNYQLYSGTTQVNDILLGWVAAFKPTSSGIVGIVAGANQQAGNQTRTIANIINSLQ
;
A
#
# COMPACT_ATOMS: atom_id res chain seq x y z
N MET A 1 -53.35 -5.42 76.62
CA MET A 1 -52.08 -5.52 75.84
C MET A 1 -51.61 -6.94 75.56
N LYS A 2 -51.85 -7.95 76.42
CA LYS A 2 -51.37 -9.34 76.20
C LYS A 2 -51.95 -10.10 74.98
N LYS A 3 -53.12 -9.70 74.45
CA LYS A 3 -53.77 -10.39 73.30
C LYS A 3 -53.18 -10.05 71.93
N TYR A 4 -52.46 -8.93 71.80
CA TYR A 4 -51.90 -8.46 70.52
C TYR A 4 -50.37 -8.58 70.46
N LEU A 5 -49.73 -8.98 71.56
CA LEU A 5 -48.29 -9.18 71.64
C LEU A 5 -47.74 -10.20 70.63
N PRO A 6 -48.41 -11.34 70.34
CA PRO A 6 -47.94 -12.28 69.33
C PRO A 6 -47.99 -11.69 67.91
N PHE A 7 -49.04 -10.93 67.60
CA PHE A 7 -49.19 -10.27 66.30
C PHE A 7 -48.18 -9.14 66.10
N ILE A 8 -47.91 -8.37 67.15
CA ILE A 8 -46.88 -7.31 67.13
C ILE A 8 -45.49 -7.93 66.96
N LEU A 9 -45.20 -9.07 67.57
CA LEU A 9 -43.93 -9.78 67.41
C LEU A 9 -43.78 -10.42 66.02
N ILE A 10 -44.87 -10.90 65.40
CA ILE A 10 -44.87 -11.37 64.01
C ILE A 10 -44.67 -10.21 63.03
N ILE A 11 -45.35 -9.08 63.24
CA ILE A 11 -45.19 -7.87 62.41
C ILE A 11 -43.78 -7.28 62.58
N ALA A 12 -43.26 -7.22 63.81
CA ALA A 12 -41.89 -6.79 64.08
C ALA A 12 -40.86 -7.77 63.53
N GLY A 13 -41.12 -9.09 63.60
CA GLY A 13 -40.28 -10.13 62.99
C GLY A 13 -40.27 -10.07 61.46
N LEU A 14 -41.43 -9.81 60.83
CA LEU A 14 -41.53 -9.56 59.38
C LEU A 14 -40.83 -8.25 59.00
N LEU A 15 -41.04 -7.16 59.74
CA LEU A 15 -40.35 -5.88 59.52
C LEU A 15 -38.83 -5.98 59.74
N MET A 16 -38.36 -6.78 60.69
CA MET A 16 -36.92 -7.05 60.88
C MET A 16 -36.34 -8.00 59.83
N SER A 17 -37.13 -8.96 59.33
CA SER A 17 -36.75 -9.82 58.20
C SER A 17 -36.74 -9.06 56.86
N PHE A 18 -37.46 -7.95 56.78
CA PHE A 18 -37.57 -7.06 55.62
C PHE A 18 -36.95 -5.68 55.83
N ASN A 19 -36.08 -5.51 56.85
CA ASN A 19 -35.36 -4.26 57.13
C ASN A 19 -34.08 -4.08 56.30
N GLY A 20 -33.91 -4.89 55.26
CA GLY A 20 -33.05 -4.61 54.12
C GLY A 20 -33.92 -4.33 52.89
N PRO A 21 -33.47 -3.51 51.92
CA PRO A 21 -34.25 -3.21 50.74
C PRO A 21 -34.66 -4.52 50.03
N LEU A 22 -35.96 -4.78 49.96
CA LEU A 22 -36.57 -5.87 49.16
C LEU A 22 -36.45 -5.63 47.64
N THR A 23 -35.80 -4.54 47.22
CA THR A 23 -35.30 -4.34 45.87
C THR A 23 -33.97 -5.08 45.71
N GLY A 24 -34.04 -6.38 45.39
CA GLY A 24 -32.96 -7.22 44.86
C GLY A 24 -31.52 -6.80 45.17
N LEU A 25 -30.97 -7.34 46.27
CA LEU A 25 -29.54 -7.41 46.56
C LEU A 25 -28.77 -8.16 45.46
N VAL A 26 -28.43 -7.46 44.39
CA VAL A 26 -27.24 -7.79 43.61
C VAL A 26 -26.37 -6.55 43.75
N ALA A 27 -25.25 -6.67 44.46
CA ALA A 27 -24.27 -5.58 44.47
C ALA A 27 -23.98 -5.20 43.02
N PRO A 28 -24.01 -3.91 42.66
CA PRO A 28 -23.76 -3.49 41.30
C PRO A 28 -22.33 -3.90 40.93
N ALA A 29 -22.20 -4.59 39.80
CA ALA A 29 -20.89 -4.85 39.24
C ALA A 29 -20.40 -3.58 38.51
N THR A 30 -19.11 -3.28 38.68
CA THR A 30 -18.45 -2.14 38.04
C THR A 30 -17.52 -2.69 36.95
N LEU A 31 -17.65 -2.14 35.75
CA LEU A 31 -16.81 -2.49 34.62
C LEU A 31 -15.94 -1.29 34.24
N ASP A 32 -14.65 -1.52 34.08
CA ASP A 32 -13.73 -0.62 33.38
C ASP A 32 -13.75 -0.97 31.89
N VAL A 33 -13.90 0.02 31.02
CA VAL A 33 -14.06 -0.15 29.58
C VAL A 33 -13.01 0.69 28.85
N LYS A 34 -12.19 0.04 28.02
CA LYS A 34 -11.20 0.68 27.15
C LYS A 34 -11.49 0.35 25.70
N ILE A 35 -11.47 1.35 24.83
CA ILE A 35 -11.78 1.20 23.40
C ILE A 35 -10.54 1.58 22.59
N SER A 36 -10.15 0.68 21.69
CA SER A 36 -9.19 0.93 20.62
C SER A 36 -9.88 0.80 19.26
N ARG A 37 -9.49 1.61 18.28
CA ARG A 37 -10.14 1.68 16.97
C ARG A 37 -9.08 1.80 15.87
N PRO A 38 -9.38 1.35 14.63
CA PRO A 38 -8.50 1.62 13.52
C PRO A 38 -8.44 3.14 13.23
N PRO A 39 -7.38 3.60 12.55
CA PRO A 39 -7.21 5.01 12.22
C PRO A 39 -8.29 5.52 11.25
N ILE A 40 -8.78 4.64 10.37
CA ILE A 40 -9.79 4.92 9.35
C ILE A 40 -10.69 3.70 9.09
N ILE A 41 -11.82 3.93 8.41
CA ILE A 41 -12.57 2.90 7.68
C ILE A 41 -12.37 3.13 6.18
N MET A 42 -11.92 2.08 5.49
CA MET A 42 -11.81 2.03 4.03
C MET A 42 -13.08 1.37 3.47
N PRO A 43 -13.96 2.09 2.74
CA PRO A 43 -15.18 1.51 2.20
C PRO A 43 -14.96 0.28 1.32
N ALA A 44 -13.87 0.28 0.54
CA ALA A 44 -13.52 -0.81 -0.37
C ALA A 44 -13.46 -2.20 0.28
N ILE A 45 -13.16 -2.26 1.59
CA ILE A 45 -12.99 -3.52 2.32
C ILE A 45 -14.16 -3.81 3.27
N TYR A 46 -15.32 -3.17 3.09
CA TYR A 46 -16.43 -3.24 4.04
C TYR A 46 -16.89 -4.66 4.38
N LYS A 47 -16.81 -5.59 3.43
CA LYS A 47 -17.10 -7.02 3.64
C LYS A 47 -16.14 -7.69 4.62
N VAL A 48 -14.87 -7.25 4.67
CA VAL A 48 -13.88 -7.74 5.64
C VAL A 48 -14.26 -7.32 7.04
N TYR A 49 -14.65 -6.05 7.24
CA TYR A 49 -15.09 -5.59 8.56
C TYR A 49 -16.33 -6.33 9.08
N GLY A 50 -17.19 -6.82 8.19
CA GLY A 50 -18.40 -7.58 8.54
C GLY A 50 -18.17 -9.08 8.77
N ASN A 51 -16.94 -9.58 8.66
CA ASN A 51 -16.62 -11.00 8.77
C ASN A 51 -15.54 -11.22 9.85
N GLU A 52 -15.92 -11.84 10.97
CA GLU A 52 -15.00 -12.09 12.09
C GLU A 52 -13.88 -13.10 11.78
N ASP A 53 -14.07 -13.93 10.74
CA ASP A 53 -13.07 -14.90 10.28
C ASP A 53 -12.15 -14.32 9.19
N ALA A 54 -12.51 -13.17 8.60
CA ALA A 54 -11.74 -12.60 7.51
C ALA A 54 -10.37 -12.11 7.99
N LEU A 55 -9.32 -12.58 7.32
CA LEU A 55 -7.92 -12.26 7.61
C LEU A 55 -7.63 -12.38 9.12
N GLU A 56 -8.03 -13.51 9.70
CA GLU A 56 -7.81 -13.86 11.12
C GLU A 56 -8.51 -12.89 12.10
N GLY A 57 -9.59 -12.26 11.67
CA GLY A 57 -10.38 -11.33 12.48
C GLY A 57 -9.65 -10.02 12.79
N LYS A 58 -8.58 -9.71 12.04
CA LYS A 58 -7.71 -8.54 12.24
C LYS A 58 -8.45 -7.20 12.12
N TYR A 59 -9.46 -7.12 11.24
CA TYR A 59 -10.12 -5.86 10.89
C TYR A 59 -11.50 -5.75 11.55
N SER A 60 -11.64 -4.83 12.50
CA SER A 60 -12.89 -4.55 13.21
C SER A 60 -13.10 -3.04 13.34
N LEU A 61 -14.34 -2.60 13.59
CA LEU A 61 -14.68 -1.19 13.83
C LEU A 61 -14.01 -0.65 15.10
N PHE A 62 -13.99 -1.48 16.14
CA PHE A 62 -13.29 -1.22 17.38
C PHE A 62 -13.06 -2.54 18.13
N LYS A 63 -12.08 -2.50 19.03
CA LYS A 63 -11.83 -3.50 20.05
C LYS A 63 -12.06 -2.87 21.41
N MET A 64 -12.93 -3.49 22.20
CA MET A 64 -13.30 -3.07 23.55
C MET A 64 -12.76 -4.08 24.56
N VAL A 65 -11.95 -3.59 25.50
CA VAL A 65 -11.44 -4.37 26.63
C VAL A 65 -12.28 -4.02 27.85
N ILE A 66 -12.96 -5.01 28.40
CA ILE A 66 -13.89 -4.86 29.53
C ILE A 66 -13.34 -5.64 30.71
N THR A 67 -13.06 -4.95 31.82
CA THR A 67 -12.56 -5.57 33.04
C THR A 67 -13.56 -5.38 34.17
N ASN A 68 -13.96 -6.47 34.84
CA ASN A 68 -14.78 -6.35 36.04
C ASN A 68 -13.90 -5.97 37.23
N THR A 69 -14.03 -4.74 37.71
CA THR A 69 -13.24 -4.18 38.81
C THR A 69 -13.94 -4.30 40.16
N SER A 70 -15.15 -4.86 40.18
CA SER A 70 -15.91 -5.09 41.42
C SER A 70 -15.63 -6.47 42.02
N SER A 71 -16.09 -6.67 43.26
CA SER A 71 -15.99 -7.95 43.98
C SER A 71 -17.10 -8.95 43.64
N VAL A 72 -18.01 -8.62 42.72
CA VAL A 72 -19.15 -9.46 42.33
C VAL A 72 -19.17 -9.72 40.82
N PRO A 73 -19.68 -10.86 40.35
CA PRO A 73 -19.77 -11.12 38.92
C PRO A 73 -20.72 -10.15 38.20
N ALA A 74 -20.31 -9.68 37.02
CA ALA A 74 -21.20 -8.97 36.10
C ALA A 74 -21.98 -9.99 35.26
N LYS A 75 -23.31 -9.86 35.21
CA LYS A 75 -24.19 -10.86 34.59
C LYS A 75 -24.90 -10.30 33.36
N ASN A 76 -25.02 -11.15 32.32
CA ASN A 76 -25.70 -10.86 31.06
C ASN A 76 -25.28 -9.52 30.45
N VAL A 77 -23.97 -9.29 30.38
CA VAL A 77 -23.40 -8.07 29.81
C VAL A 77 -23.61 -8.09 28.29
N GLU A 78 -24.23 -7.07 27.76
CA GLU A 78 -24.46 -6.85 26.34
C GLU A 78 -23.69 -5.60 25.90
N VAL A 79 -22.90 -5.75 24.84
CA VAL A 79 -22.20 -4.65 24.17
C VAL A 79 -22.94 -4.36 22.88
N THR A 80 -23.47 -3.15 22.74
CA THR A 80 -24.09 -2.67 21.51
C THR A 80 -23.36 -1.45 20.96
N TYR A 81 -23.49 -1.21 19.67
CA TYR A 81 -22.92 -0.05 19.01
C TYR A 81 -23.82 0.47 17.89
N LYS A 82 -23.64 1.73 17.53
CA LYS A 82 -24.31 2.42 16.44
C LYS A 82 -23.26 3.18 15.64
N VAL A 83 -23.37 3.20 14.32
CA VAL A 83 -22.55 4.05 13.45
C VAL A 83 -23.49 5.00 12.73
N ASN A 84 -23.40 6.30 13.04
CA ASN A 84 -24.28 7.28 12.42
C ASN A 84 -24.21 7.18 10.89
N ASN A 85 -25.36 7.36 10.23
CA ASN A 85 -25.58 7.24 8.78
C ASN A 85 -25.46 5.82 8.17
N TYR A 86 -24.96 4.83 8.91
CA TYR A 86 -24.68 3.50 8.38
C TYR A 86 -25.38 2.36 9.12
N LEU A 87 -25.32 2.32 10.45
CA LEU A 87 -25.79 1.22 11.27
C LEU A 87 -26.58 1.74 12.46
N ASP A 88 -27.80 1.24 12.63
CA ASP A 88 -28.54 1.38 13.89
C ASP A 88 -27.94 0.49 14.99
N TRP A 89 -28.47 0.61 16.20
CA TRP A 89 -28.02 -0.15 17.37
C TRP A 89 -27.93 -1.65 17.07
N THR A 90 -26.69 -2.13 17.00
CA THR A 90 -26.30 -3.49 16.65
C THR A 90 -25.60 -4.12 17.85
N ILE A 91 -25.82 -5.41 18.06
CA ILE A 91 -25.20 -6.16 19.17
C ILE A 91 -23.82 -6.64 18.68
N ALA A 92 -22.75 -6.22 19.37
CA ALA A 92 -21.40 -6.77 19.14
C ALA A 92 -21.22 -8.12 19.85
N LYS A 93 -21.61 -8.20 21.13
CA LYS A 93 -21.46 -9.43 21.92
C LYS A 93 -22.44 -9.48 23.08
N LYS A 94 -22.91 -10.70 23.40
CA LYS A 94 -23.56 -11.03 24.67
C LYS A 94 -22.62 -11.91 25.48
N ILE A 95 -22.38 -11.51 26.72
CA ILE A 95 -21.44 -12.14 27.65
C ILE A 95 -22.25 -12.56 28.89
N PRO A 96 -22.52 -13.86 29.08
CA PRO A 96 -23.36 -14.32 30.18
C PRO A 96 -22.80 -13.94 31.57
N LEU A 97 -21.48 -13.97 31.73
CA LEU A 97 -20.81 -13.76 33.01
C LEU A 97 -19.40 -13.19 32.82
N ILE A 98 -19.03 -12.18 33.61
CA ILE A 98 -17.65 -11.70 33.78
C ILE A 98 -17.31 -11.76 35.27
N MET A 99 -16.40 -12.63 35.66
CA MET A 99 -16.01 -12.83 37.06
C MET A 99 -15.23 -11.62 37.61
N PRO A 100 -15.20 -11.41 38.95
CA PRO A 100 -14.34 -10.39 39.56
C PRO A 100 -12.88 -10.49 39.08
N GLY A 101 -12.30 -9.37 38.66
CA GLY A 101 -10.95 -9.30 38.10
C GLY A 101 -10.79 -9.88 36.69
N GLN A 102 -11.82 -10.48 36.10
CA GLN A 102 -11.75 -11.02 34.74
C GLN A 102 -11.82 -9.88 33.72
N THR A 103 -10.97 -10.00 32.70
CA THR A 103 -10.99 -9.16 31.50
C THR A 103 -11.52 -9.97 30.31
N VAL A 104 -12.39 -9.36 29.52
CA VAL A 104 -12.89 -9.90 28.26
C VAL A 104 -12.63 -8.89 27.13
N VAL A 105 -12.44 -9.40 25.92
CA VAL A 105 -12.21 -8.58 24.73
C VAL A 105 -13.39 -8.77 23.78
N VAL A 106 -13.93 -7.67 23.28
CA VAL A 106 -15.03 -7.63 22.31
C VAL A 106 -14.57 -6.85 21.08
N ASN A 107 -14.43 -7.52 19.96
CA ASN A 107 -14.27 -6.88 18.65
C ASN A 107 -15.67 -6.66 18.05
N ALA A 108 -15.88 -5.50 17.43
CA ALA A 108 -17.12 -5.19 16.72
C ALA A 108 -16.90 -5.31 15.21
N TYR A 109 -17.61 -6.25 14.57
CA TYR A 109 -17.54 -6.54 13.14
C TYR A 109 -18.78 -5.97 12.42
N PRO A 110 -18.73 -4.73 11.89
CA PRO A 110 -19.88 -4.07 11.30
C PRO A 110 -20.25 -4.65 9.93
N ALA A 111 -21.51 -5.08 9.78
CA ALA A 111 -22.11 -5.38 8.49
C ALA A 111 -22.57 -4.09 7.78
N PHE A 112 -21.63 -3.28 7.28
CA PHE A 112 -21.95 -2.05 6.56
C PHE A 112 -22.82 -2.32 5.32
N PRO A 113 -23.78 -1.43 5.00
CA PRO A 113 -24.56 -1.56 3.77
C PRO A 113 -23.69 -1.30 2.54
N ASP A 114 -23.97 -1.99 1.43
CA ASP A 114 -23.19 -1.90 0.18
C ASP A 114 -22.99 -0.46 -0.32
N LYS A 115 -23.97 0.43 -0.08
CA LYS A 115 -23.89 1.87 -0.43
C LYS A 115 -22.68 2.59 0.16
N ILE A 116 -21.98 2.02 1.15
CA ILE A 116 -20.75 2.60 1.70
C ILE A 116 -19.69 2.81 0.61
N VAL A 117 -19.65 1.97 -0.42
CA VAL A 117 -18.69 2.09 -1.53
C VAL A 117 -19.11 3.12 -2.59
N GLU A 118 -20.29 3.73 -2.48
CA GLU A 118 -20.66 4.88 -3.31
C GLU A 118 -19.94 6.16 -2.86
N LYS A 119 -19.36 6.16 -1.66
CA LYS A 119 -18.65 7.29 -1.08
C LYS A 119 -17.34 7.57 -1.80
N THR A 120 -17.17 8.79 -2.29
CA THR A 120 -15.96 9.25 -3.01
C THR A 120 -15.16 10.30 -2.25
N THR A 121 -15.66 10.78 -1.10
CA THR A 121 -15.03 11.82 -0.29
C THR A 121 -14.95 11.39 1.17
N ASP A 122 -14.02 11.97 1.93
CA ASP A 122 -13.87 11.68 3.35
C ASP A 122 -15.03 12.24 4.19
N SER A 123 -15.41 11.54 5.26
CA SER A 123 -16.23 12.07 6.35
C SER A 123 -15.70 11.58 7.70
N LYS A 124 -16.23 12.16 8.78
CA LYS A 124 -16.03 11.68 10.14
C LYS A 124 -17.39 11.25 10.67
N GLU A 125 -17.53 9.96 10.92
CA GLU A 125 -18.76 9.40 11.48
C GLU A 125 -18.62 9.20 12.98
N MET A 126 -19.69 9.45 13.71
CA MET A 126 -19.77 9.17 15.15
C MET A 126 -20.20 7.72 15.36
N VAL A 127 -19.46 7.04 16.23
CA VAL A 127 -19.77 5.70 16.74
C VAL A 127 -20.19 5.85 18.19
N ASN A 128 -21.37 5.36 18.52
CA ASN A 128 -21.84 5.27 19.90
C ASN A 128 -21.78 3.82 20.35
N THR A 129 -21.39 3.59 21.59
CA THR A 129 -21.35 2.26 22.22
C THR A 129 -22.11 2.28 23.54
N LEU A 130 -22.75 1.17 23.87
CA LEU A 130 -23.48 0.99 25.11
C LEU A 130 -23.13 -0.39 25.68
N VAL A 131 -22.65 -0.42 26.92
CA VAL A 131 -22.44 -1.64 27.69
C VAL A 131 -23.45 -1.67 28.82
N LYS A 132 -24.28 -2.71 28.91
CA LYS A 132 -25.29 -2.86 29.97
C LYS A 132 -25.39 -4.32 30.41
N GLY A 133 -25.82 -4.57 31.63
CA GLY A 133 -26.04 -5.93 32.13
C GLY A 133 -27.11 -5.99 33.20
N SER A 134 -27.44 -7.18 33.69
CA SER A 134 -28.49 -7.35 34.71
C SER A 134 -28.19 -6.65 36.04
N ASN A 135 -26.91 -6.51 36.38
CA ASN A 135 -26.42 -5.81 37.57
C ASN A 135 -25.30 -4.81 37.25
N VAL A 136 -25.26 -4.31 36.02
CA VAL A 136 -24.27 -3.33 35.54
C VAL A 136 -25.05 -2.12 35.02
N SER A 137 -24.76 -0.94 35.59
CA SER A 137 -25.29 0.32 35.07
C SER A 137 -24.88 0.54 33.62
N ALA A 138 -25.72 1.21 32.83
CA ALA A 138 -25.37 1.56 31.45
C ALA A 138 -24.08 2.38 31.39
N ILE A 139 -23.11 1.93 30.60
CA ILE A 139 -21.88 2.64 30.29
C ILE A 139 -21.96 3.03 28.82
N GLU A 140 -22.10 4.34 28.57
CA GLU A 140 -22.12 4.91 27.24
C GLU A 140 -20.74 5.50 26.91
N ASN A 141 -20.27 5.25 25.69
CA ASN A 141 -19.09 5.92 25.16
C ASN A 141 -19.36 6.32 23.71
N ASP A 142 -18.73 7.39 23.27
CA ASP A 142 -18.71 7.80 21.88
C ASP A 142 -17.30 8.09 21.40
N PHE A 143 -17.08 7.91 20.10
CA PHE A 143 -15.88 8.34 19.43
C PHE A 143 -16.18 8.64 17.96
N THR A 144 -15.30 9.40 17.32
CA THR A 144 -15.38 9.64 15.88
C THR A 144 -14.38 8.76 15.13
N ILE A 145 -14.76 8.33 13.94
CA ILE A 145 -13.89 7.59 13.04
C ILE A 145 -13.94 8.18 11.62
N PRO A 146 -12.80 8.44 10.97
CA PRO A 146 -12.78 8.83 9.57
C PRO A 146 -13.25 7.67 8.68
N ILE A 147 -14.26 7.92 7.84
CA ILE A 147 -14.62 7.02 6.74
C ILE A 147 -14.14 7.68 5.45
N LYS A 148 -13.26 6.98 4.73
CA LYS A 148 -12.60 7.52 3.54
C LYS A 148 -13.46 7.42 2.28
N GLY A 149 -12.97 8.00 1.17
CA GLY A 149 -13.46 7.64 -0.16
C GLY A 149 -13.12 6.20 -0.54
N ARG A 150 -13.93 5.57 -1.41
CA ARG A 150 -13.74 4.17 -1.84
C ARG A 150 -12.36 3.88 -2.47
N ASN A 151 -11.73 4.90 -3.03
CA ASN A 151 -10.42 4.79 -3.67
C ASN A 151 -9.25 4.90 -2.69
N GLU A 152 -9.50 5.33 -1.44
CA GLU A 152 -8.43 5.52 -0.46
C GLU A 152 -8.05 4.18 0.17
N PHE A 153 -6.79 3.82 0.03
CA PHE A 153 -6.21 2.59 0.51
C PHE A 153 -5.09 2.90 1.50
N MET A 154 -5.15 2.35 2.71
CA MET A 154 -4.15 2.54 3.75
C MET A 154 -3.26 1.31 3.88
N TYR A 155 -1.96 1.50 3.63
CA TYR A 155 -0.94 0.45 3.56
C TYR A 155 -0.70 -0.33 4.85
N THR A 156 -0.86 0.33 6.01
CA THR A 156 -0.77 -0.30 7.32
C THR A 156 -1.66 0.42 8.31
N PHE A 157 -2.22 -0.30 9.29
CA PHE A 157 -2.94 0.30 10.42
C PHE A 157 -2.06 0.50 11.65
N LEU A 158 -0.79 0.08 11.59
CA LEU A 158 0.17 0.26 12.67
C LEU A 158 0.48 1.75 12.85
N PRO A 159 0.51 2.24 14.10
CA PRO A 159 1.10 3.54 14.41
C PRO A 159 2.55 3.61 13.93
N SER A 160 2.99 4.78 13.49
CA SER A 160 4.31 4.94 12.88
C SER A 160 5.48 4.63 13.80
N ASP A 161 5.28 4.79 15.11
CA ASP A 161 6.23 4.46 16.17
C ASP A 161 6.23 2.95 16.55
N GLU A 162 5.24 2.21 16.05
CA GLU A 162 5.15 0.75 16.19
C GLU A 162 5.76 -0.01 15.00
N ILE A 163 6.00 0.65 13.86
CA ILE A 163 6.63 0.02 12.70
C ILE A 163 8.13 -0.21 12.96
N ARG A 164 8.56 -1.46 12.85
CA ARG A 164 9.93 -1.97 13.10
C ARG A 164 10.55 -2.62 11.87
N THR A 165 9.75 -3.14 10.93
CA THR A 165 10.25 -3.82 9.74
C THR A 165 9.69 -3.24 8.43
N PRO A 166 10.36 -3.41 7.28
CA PRO A 166 9.87 -2.91 6.00
C PRO A 166 8.52 -3.50 5.55
N ASP A 167 8.20 -4.73 5.93
CA ASP A 167 6.94 -5.41 5.59
C ASP A 167 5.75 -4.90 6.39
N GLU A 168 5.96 -4.43 7.62
CA GLU A 168 4.92 -3.81 8.45
C GLU A 168 4.34 -2.52 7.84
N TYR A 169 5.08 -1.86 6.92
CA TYR A 169 4.55 -0.75 6.12
C TYR A 169 3.44 -1.19 5.17
N PHE A 170 3.46 -2.45 4.74
CA PHE A 170 2.59 -3.02 3.71
C PHE A 170 1.66 -4.11 4.28
N ASP A 171 1.48 -4.11 5.60
CA ASP A 171 0.70 -5.09 6.38
C ASP A 171 -0.76 -5.26 5.90
N ASN A 172 -1.32 -4.26 5.21
CA ASN A 172 -2.67 -4.33 4.65
C ASN A 172 -2.72 -4.83 3.20
N MET A 173 -1.61 -5.20 2.55
CA MET A 173 -1.60 -5.49 1.10
C MET A 173 -2.51 -6.63 0.66
N LYS A 174 -2.82 -7.61 1.52
CA LYS A 174 -3.85 -8.62 1.21
C LYS A 174 -5.21 -7.99 0.88
N LEU A 175 -5.54 -6.84 1.47
CA LEU A 175 -6.78 -6.10 1.23
C LEU A 175 -6.86 -5.47 -0.17
N VAL A 176 -5.76 -5.42 -0.93
CA VAL A 176 -5.78 -5.00 -2.35
C VAL A 176 -6.67 -5.92 -3.18
N SER A 177 -6.82 -7.19 -2.78
CA SER A 177 -7.77 -8.12 -3.41
C SER A 177 -9.22 -7.61 -3.39
N CYS A 178 -9.62 -6.79 -2.42
CA CYS A 178 -10.95 -6.16 -2.39
C CYS A 178 -11.17 -5.14 -3.53
N TYR A 179 -10.09 -4.63 -4.13
CA TYR A 179 -10.10 -3.76 -5.31
C TYR A 179 -10.06 -4.55 -6.63
N VAL A 180 -9.76 -5.85 -6.57
CA VAL A 180 -9.84 -6.74 -7.72
C VAL A 180 -11.31 -7.09 -7.93
N THR A 181 -11.96 -6.46 -8.91
CA THR A 181 -13.42 -6.50 -9.08
C THR A 181 -13.83 -7.25 -10.35
N PRO A 182 -13.71 -8.60 -10.39
CA PRO A 182 -14.09 -9.39 -11.56
C PRO A 182 -15.61 -9.41 -11.80
N GLU A 183 -16.40 -9.21 -10.74
CA GLU A 183 -17.86 -9.21 -10.82
C GLU A 183 -18.45 -7.86 -11.29
N ASP A 184 -17.62 -6.82 -11.39
CA ASP A 184 -17.99 -5.51 -11.91
C ASP A 184 -18.52 -5.62 -13.35
N PRO A 185 -19.77 -5.19 -13.64
CA PRO A 185 -20.34 -5.24 -15.00
C PRO A 185 -19.49 -4.54 -16.08
N ILE A 186 -18.77 -3.48 -15.73
CA ILE A 186 -17.86 -2.76 -16.64
C ILE A 186 -16.63 -3.59 -16.95
N ILE A 187 -16.08 -4.32 -15.98
CA ILE A 187 -14.94 -5.22 -16.17
C ILE A 187 -15.34 -6.44 -16.97
N LYS A 188 -16.50 -7.04 -16.70
CA LYS A 188 -17.05 -8.12 -17.53
C LYS A 188 -17.20 -7.69 -18.98
N TYR A 189 -17.78 -6.50 -19.20
CA TYR A 189 -18.00 -5.98 -20.54
C TYR A 189 -16.69 -5.69 -21.28
N PHE A 190 -15.71 -5.05 -20.62
CA PHE A 190 -14.39 -4.82 -21.22
C PHE A 190 -13.65 -6.13 -21.54
N THR A 191 -13.73 -7.12 -20.64
CA THR A 191 -13.17 -8.46 -20.83
C THR A 191 -13.76 -9.13 -22.07
N GLN A 192 -15.09 -9.06 -22.24
CA GLN A 192 -15.78 -9.56 -23.44
C GLN A 192 -15.27 -8.87 -24.71
N GLN A 193 -15.09 -7.54 -24.70
CA GLN A 193 -14.56 -6.81 -25.87
C GLN A 193 -13.14 -7.26 -26.25
N ILE A 194 -12.28 -7.54 -25.28
CA ILE A 194 -10.93 -8.10 -25.54
C ILE A 194 -11.06 -9.49 -26.17
N GLN A 195 -11.84 -10.38 -25.56
CA GLN A 195 -12.02 -11.74 -26.07
C GLN A 195 -12.54 -11.76 -27.51
N GLU A 196 -13.58 -10.98 -27.79
CA GLU A 196 -14.21 -10.92 -29.10
C GLU A 196 -13.29 -10.28 -30.16
N LYS A 197 -12.76 -9.09 -29.87
CA LYS A 197 -12.10 -8.25 -30.88
C LYS A 197 -10.59 -8.44 -30.98
N VAL A 198 -9.92 -8.82 -29.89
CA VAL A 198 -8.47 -9.04 -29.88
C VAL A 198 -8.16 -10.52 -30.08
N LEU A 199 -8.91 -11.41 -29.44
CA LEU A 199 -8.60 -12.85 -29.37
C LEU A 199 -9.47 -13.76 -30.24
N LYS A 200 -10.52 -13.24 -30.90
CA LYS A 200 -11.48 -13.98 -31.76
C LYS A 200 -12.33 -15.03 -31.02
N GLY A 201 -12.68 -14.76 -29.78
CA GLY A 201 -13.59 -15.59 -28.99
C GLY A 201 -12.99 -16.08 -27.68
N GLU A 202 -13.86 -16.61 -26.84
CA GLU A 202 -13.53 -17.01 -25.47
C GLU A 202 -12.73 -18.32 -25.46
N THR A 203 -11.43 -18.23 -25.16
CA THR A 203 -10.51 -19.39 -25.21
C THR A 203 -9.77 -19.64 -23.89
N ALA A 204 -9.51 -18.59 -23.09
CA ALA A 204 -8.81 -18.69 -21.81
C ALA A 204 -9.58 -19.48 -20.73
N SER A 205 -10.88 -19.20 -20.56
CA SER A 205 -11.73 -19.89 -19.56
C SER A 205 -11.96 -21.37 -19.91
N VAL A 206 -11.99 -21.72 -21.19
CA VAL A 206 -12.33 -23.06 -21.69
C VAL A 206 -11.13 -24.01 -21.71
N THR A 207 -9.94 -23.53 -22.04
CA THR A 207 -8.78 -24.40 -22.32
C THR A 207 -7.71 -24.37 -21.22
N GLN A 208 -7.64 -23.32 -20.40
CA GLN A 208 -6.73 -23.17 -19.24
C GLN A 208 -5.33 -23.79 -19.47
N THR A 209 -4.71 -23.43 -20.59
CA THR A 209 -3.33 -23.82 -20.93
C THR A 209 -2.41 -22.63 -20.77
N ASP A 210 -1.14 -22.86 -20.45
CA ASP A 210 -0.11 -21.82 -20.34
C ASP A 210 -0.13 -20.89 -21.57
N LYS A 211 -0.24 -21.49 -22.75
CA LYS A 211 -0.30 -20.80 -24.04
C LYS A 211 -1.49 -19.85 -24.15
N GLU A 212 -2.68 -20.32 -23.81
CA GLU A 212 -3.88 -19.48 -23.94
C GLU A 212 -3.95 -18.41 -22.85
N ASN A 213 -3.50 -18.73 -21.62
CA ASN A 213 -3.48 -17.77 -20.53
C ASN A 213 -2.42 -16.67 -20.74
N VAL A 214 -1.24 -17.02 -21.26
CA VAL A 214 -0.25 -16.01 -21.71
C VAL A 214 -0.80 -15.19 -22.85
N ARG A 215 -1.41 -15.82 -23.87
CA ARG A 215 -2.03 -15.12 -25.00
C ARG A 215 -3.12 -14.14 -24.54
N PHE A 216 -3.94 -14.53 -23.56
CA PHE A 216 -4.95 -13.66 -22.97
C PHE A 216 -4.32 -12.45 -22.26
N MET A 217 -3.29 -12.69 -21.43
CA MET A 217 -2.55 -11.62 -20.74
C MET A 217 -1.89 -10.64 -21.72
N LEU A 218 -1.30 -11.14 -22.82
CA LEU A 218 -0.80 -10.31 -23.92
C LEU A 218 -1.93 -9.52 -24.62
N GLY A 219 -3.11 -10.11 -24.74
CA GLY A 219 -4.30 -9.46 -25.28
C GLY A 219 -4.78 -8.27 -24.42
N ILE A 220 -4.71 -8.40 -23.10
CA ILE A 220 -4.97 -7.28 -22.17
C ILE A 220 -3.96 -6.17 -22.44
N TYR A 221 -2.67 -6.50 -22.50
CA TYR A 221 -1.62 -5.52 -22.77
C TYR A 221 -1.81 -4.82 -24.11
N TYR A 222 -2.07 -5.58 -25.18
CA TYR A 222 -2.36 -5.03 -26.49
C TYR A 222 -3.54 -4.04 -26.43
N ALA A 223 -4.65 -4.42 -25.78
CA ALA A 223 -5.82 -3.56 -25.63
C ALA A 223 -5.47 -2.24 -24.91
N THR A 224 -4.68 -2.30 -23.84
CA THR A 224 -4.21 -1.09 -23.14
C THR A 224 -3.35 -0.21 -24.05
N LEU A 225 -2.42 -0.80 -24.79
CA LEU A 225 -1.52 -0.09 -25.70
C LEU A 225 -2.27 0.64 -26.82
N VAL A 226 -3.15 -0.05 -27.54
CA VAL A 226 -3.87 0.55 -28.69
C VAL A 226 -5.00 1.48 -28.29
N SER A 227 -5.50 1.34 -27.06
CA SER A 227 -6.43 2.32 -26.49
C SER A 227 -5.76 3.64 -26.10
N HIS A 228 -4.44 3.73 -26.20
CA HIS A 228 -3.60 4.83 -25.72
C HIS A 228 -3.72 5.05 -24.21
N MET A 229 -3.82 3.96 -23.45
CA MET A 229 -3.70 4.01 -22.01
C MET A 229 -2.26 4.39 -21.63
N VAL A 230 -2.11 5.24 -20.62
CA VAL A 230 -0.80 5.72 -20.17
C VAL A 230 -0.54 5.40 -18.71
N TYR A 231 0.68 4.96 -18.42
CA TYR A 231 1.20 4.94 -17.07
C TYR A 231 1.36 6.39 -16.57
N SER A 232 0.57 6.75 -15.56
CA SER A 232 0.75 8.02 -14.85
C SER A 232 1.81 7.78 -13.79
N GLY A 233 3.06 8.22 -13.98
CA GLY A 233 4.15 8.06 -13.02
C GLY A 233 3.99 8.83 -11.69
N THR A 234 2.76 9.16 -11.29
CA THR A 234 2.45 9.86 -10.04
C THR A 234 2.51 8.91 -8.85
N SER A 235 3.60 8.98 -8.09
CA SER A 235 3.78 8.56 -6.68
C SER A 235 2.59 7.79 -6.07
N GLY A 236 2.70 6.46 -6.03
CA GLY A 236 1.66 5.60 -5.46
C GLY A 236 2.15 4.65 -4.36
N VAL A 237 3.34 4.08 -4.56
CA VAL A 237 3.95 3.18 -3.57
C VAL A 237 5.02 3.96 -2.81
N PRO A 238 4.93 4.08 -1.48
CA PRO A 238 5.98 4.70 -0.67
C PRO A 238 7.33 4.04 -0.97
N ALA A 239 8.24 4.81 -1.57
CA ALA A 239 9.59 4.34 -1.87
C ALA A 239 10.53 4.44 -0.65
N SER A 240 10.09 5.05 0.45
CA SER A 240 10.90 5.26 1.65
C SER A 240 10.11 5.24 2.96
N ILE A 241 10.79 4.77 4.00
CA ILE A 241 10.35 4.55 5.39
C ILE A 241 9.90 5.85 6.10
N SER A 242 10.35 7.02 5.65
CA SER A 242 10.15 8.31 6.36
C SER A 242 8.86 9.06 6.01
N ASP A 243 8.08 8.61 5.03
CA ASP A 243 6.90 9.33 4.57
C ASP A 243 5.63 8.83 5.28
N VAL A 244 5.54 9.11 6.58
CA VAL A 244 4.43 8.65 7.45
C VAL A 244 3.08 9.29 7.08
N ASN A 245 3.10 10.37 6.27
CA ASN A 245 1.90 10.97 5.70
C ASN A 245 1.45 10.26 4.39
N SER A 246 2.23 9.31 3.86
CA SER A 246 1.95 8.54 2.63
C SER A 246 1.32 7.16 2.87
N ILE A 247 0.87 6.86 4.09
CA ILE A 247 0.26 5.56 4.41
C ILE A 247 -1.07 5.37 3.66
N VAL A 248 -1.75 6.45 3.28
CA VAL A 248 -2.98 6.38 2.47
C VAL A 248 -2.68 6.77 1.02
N GLN A 249 -2.97 5.88 0.08
CA GLN A 249 -2.89 6.10 -1.35
C GLN A 249 -4.29 6.09 -1.98
N ASN A 250 -4.53 7.01 -2.91
CA ASN A 250 -5.67 6.91 -3.80
C ASN A 250 -5.37 5.87 -4.91
N ILE A 251 -6.13 4.77 -4.93
CA ILE A 251 -6.09 3.71 -5.92
C ILE A 251 -7.38 3.78 -6.74
N ARG A 252 -7.27 4.15 -8.02
CA ARG A 252 -8.38 4.07 -8.98
C ARG A 252 -8.85 2.64 -9.13
N LEU A 253 -10.16 2.45 -9.18
CA LEU A 253 -10.78 1.16 -9.45
C LEU A 253 -10.50 0.75 -10.91
N PRO A 254 -10.47 -0.55 -11.23
CA PRO A 254 -10.30 -1.05 -12.59
C PRO A 254 -11.17 -0.34 -13.64
N ARG A 255 -12.45 -0.09 -13.34
CA ARG A 255 -13.37 0.65 -14.23
C ARG A 255 -12.93 2.10 -14.50
N GLU A 256 -12.31 2.74 -13.51
CA GLU A 256 -11.80 4.12 -13.61
C GLU A 256 -10.46 4.16 -14.36
N VAL A 257 -9.60 3.15 -14.17
CA VAL A 257 -8.35 2.99 -14.95
C VAL A 257 -8.65 2.81 -16.44
N ILE A 258 -9.57 1.90 -16.78
CA ILE A 258 -9.95 1.62 -18.17
C ILE A 258 -10.56 2.86 -18.82
N THR A 259 -11.60 3.44 -18.20
CA THR A 259 -12.34 4.56 -18.79
C THR A 259 -11.60 5.89 -18.71
N GLY A 260 -10.64 6.02 -17.79
CA GLY A 260 -9.72 7.15 -17.69
C GLY A 260 -8.47 6.99 -18.58
N LYS A 261 -8.22 5.79 -19.12
CA LYS A 261 -7.03 5.45 -19.91
C LYS A 261 -5.73 5.81 -19.19
N THR A 262 -5.68 5.66 -17.88
CA THR A 262 -4.48 5.92 -17.12
C THR A 262 -4.45 5.17 -15.80
N GLY A 263 -3.28 4.73 -15.38
CA GLY A 263 -3.11 4.06 -14.09
C GLY A 263 -1.68 4.08 -13.55
N LEU A 264 -1.57 3.88 -12.25
CA LEU A 264 -0.34 3.55 -11.52
C LEU A 264 0.02 2.07 -11.69
N CYS A 265 1.21 1.65 -11.24
CA CYS A 265 1.66 0.26 -11.34
C CYS A 265 0.72 -0.69 -10.58
N ILE A 266 0.30 -0.31 -9.37
CA ILE A 266 -0.68 -1.06 -8.58
C ILE A 266 -2.08 -1.03 -9.20
N GLU A 267 -2.52 0.11 -9.75
CA GLU A 267 -3.84 0.25 -10.39
C GLU A 267 -3.95 -0.61 -11.66
N LEU A 268 -2.89 -0.61 -12.48
CA LEU A 268 -2.78 -1.49 -13.65
C LEU A 268 -2.74 -2.95 -13.22
N SER A 269 -2.00 -3.29 -12.16
CA SER A 269 -1.93 -4.66 -11.64
C SER A 269 -3.31 -5.16 -11.18
N ILE A 270 -4.06 -4.34 -10.45
CA ILE A 270 -5.43 -4.64 -10.01
C ILE A 270 -6.38 -4.77 -11.21
N MET A 271 -6.26 -3.89 -12.21
CA MET A 271 -7.07 -3.97 -13.44
C MET A 271 -6.82 -5.28 -14.18
N TYR A 272 -5.55 -5.66 -14.40
CA TYR A 272 -5.19 -6.93 -15.03
C TYR A 272 -5.71 -8.11 -14.22
N ALA A 273 -5.53 -8.10 -12.90
CA ALA A 273 -6.03 -9.13 -12.01
C ALA A 273 -7.55 -9.28 -12.12
N SER A 274 -8.29 -8.17 -12.23
CA SER A 274 -9.75 -8.17 -12.35
C SER A 274 -10.22 -8.79 -13.66
N ILE A 275 -9.56 -8.44 -14.78
CA ILE A 275 -9.86 -8.99 -16.11
C ILE A 275 -9.51 -10.48 -16.18
N MET A 276 -8.36 -10.88 -15.64
CA MET A 276 -7.93 -12.29 -15.59
C MET A 276 -8.84 -13.13 -14.69
N ALA A 277 -9.21 -12.65 -13.50
CA ALA A 277 -10.18 -13.33 -12.64
C ALA A 277 -11.56 -13.44 -13.32
N CYS A 278 -12.01 -12.39 -14.02
CA CYS A 278 -13.25 -12.41 -14.80
C CYS A 278 -13.21 -13.50 -15.90
N ALA A 279 -12.04 -13.76 -16.49
CA ALA A 279 -11.82 -14.83 -17.46
C ALA A 279 -11.56 -16.21 -16.81
N GLY A 280 -11.72 -16.35 -15.49
CA GLY A 280 -11.55 -17.61 -14.77
C GLY A 280 -10.09 -18.03 -14.53
N MET A 281 -9.13 -17.12 -14.68
CA MET A 281 -7.71 -17.37 -14.36
C MET A 281 -7.44 -17.17 -12.85
N GLU A 282 -6.26 -17.60 -12.37
CA GLU A 282 -5.79 -17.32 -11.01
C GLU A 282 -4.79 -16.15 -11.00
N PRO A 283 -5.26 -14.89 -10.90
CA PRO A 283 -4.37 -13.74 -10.95
C PRO A 283 -3.51 -13.59 -9.69
N ILE A 284 -2.31 -13.07 -9.92
CA ILE A 284 -1.34 -12.68 -8.91
C ILE A 284 -0.94 -11.23 -9.14
N ILE A 285 -0.75 -10.50 -8.05
CA ILE A 285 -0.03 -9.23 -8.07
C ILE A 285 1.30 -9.45 -7.35
N TYR A 286 2.41 -9.21 -8.05
CA TYR A 286 3.75 -9.28 -7.48
C TYR A 286 4.12 -7.92 -6.92
N MET A 287 4.52 -7.89 -5.65
CA MET A 287 4.95 -6.67 -4.96
C MET A 287 6.46 -6.69 -4.78
N ILE A 288 7.11 -5.62 -5.21
CA ILE A 288 8.55 -5.36 -4.99
C ILE A 288 8.73 -3.94 -4.47
N PRO A 289 9.90 -3.58 -3.91
CA PRO A 289 10.15 -2.20 -3.47
C PRO A 289 9.83 -1.16 -4.56
N GLY A 290 8.80 -0.33 -4.32
CA GLY A 290 8.42 0.78 -5.19
C GLY A 290 7.64 0.41 -6.46
N HIS A 291 7.32 -0.87 -6.69
CA HIS A 291 6.66 -1.31 -7.91
C HIS A 291 5.72 -2.50 -7.69
N ALA A 292 4.74 -2.65 -8.58
CA ALA A 292 3.81 -3.76 -8.60
C ALA A 292 3.53 -4.14 -10.05
N PHE A 293 3.52 -5.44 -10.34
CA PHE A 293 3.23 -5.94 -11.68
C PHE A 293 2.28 -7.16 -11.64
N PRO A 294 1.38 -7.31 -12.62
CA PRO A 294 0.42 -8.39 -12.64
C PRO A 294 0.99 -9.68 -13.26
N GLY A 295 0.33 -10.77 -12.95
CA GLY A 295 0.48 -12.04 -13.63
C GLY A 295 -0.54 -13.07 -13.17
N PHE A 296 -0.24 -14.34 -13.37
CA PHE A 296 -1.12 -15.42 -12.97
C PHE A 296 -0.33 -16.67 -12.58
N ARG A 297 -1.00 -17.54 -11.81
CA ARG A 297 -0.55 -18.90 -11.53
C ARG A 297 -1.35 -19.89 -12.36
N LEU A 298 -0.68 -20.93 -12.86
CA LEU A 298 -1.35 -22.08 -13.45
C LEU A 298 -0.57 -23.35 -13.10
N LYS A 299 -1.21 -24.29 -12.39
CA LYS A 299 -0.63 -25.60 -12.03
C LYS A 299 0.76 -25.50 -11.37
N GLY A 300 0.97 -24.48 -10.54
CA GLY A 300 2.24 -24.23 -9.85
C GLY A 300 3.27 -23.42 -10.65
N ASN A 301 3.01 -23.15 -11.93
CA ASN A 301 3.83 -22.24 -12.73
C ASN A 301 3.37 -20.78 -12.54
N TYR A 302 4.33 -19.87 -12.58
CA TYR A 302 4.11 -18.44 -12.41
C TYR A 302 4.47 -17.69 -13.68
N TYR A 303 3.61 -16.72 -14.02
CA TYR A 303 3.77 -15.85 -15.18
C TYR A 303 3.58 -14.41 -14.74
N ALA A 304 4.20 -13.48 -15.45
CA ALA A 304 4.16 -12.06 -15.16
C ALA A 304 4.25 -11.23 -16.45
N ILE A 305 3.75 -10.00 -16.41
CA ILE A 305 3.90 -9.02 -17.50
C ILE A 305 4.20 -7.63 -16.93
N GLU A 306 5.14 -6.91 -17.54
CA GLU A 306 5.42 -5.53 -17.16
C GLU A 306 4.36 -4.58 -17.75
N SER A 307 3.26 -4.43 -17.02
CA SER A 307 2.09 -3.66 -17.44
C SER A 307 2.34 -2.14 -17.61
N THR A 308 3.38 -1.58 -16.99
CA THR A 308 3.70 -0.14 -17.09
C THR A 308 4.46 0.21 -18.36
N SER A 309 4.98 -0.79 -19.09
CA SER A 309 5.67 -0.58 -20.38
C SER A 309 4.73 -0.14 -21.53
N ILE A 310 3.45 0.10 -21.27
CA ILE A 310 2.46 0.64 -22.22
C ILE A 310 2.76 2.09 -22.65
N GLY A 311 3.76 2.73 -22.03
CA GLY A 311 4.14 4.12 -22.27
C GLY A 311 3.45 5.07 -21.29
N GLY A 312 3.94 6.30 -21.22
CA GLY A 312 3.45 7.29 -20.24
C GLY A 312 4.57 8.15 -19.67
N GLU A 313 4.25 8.85 -18.58
CA GLU A 313 5.14 9.83 -17.97
C GLU A 313 6.41 9.16 -17.40
N GLY A 314 7.59 9.50 -17.94
CA GLY A 314 8.87 8.95 -17.47
C GLY A 314 9.27 7.61 -18.10
N ILE A 315 8.41 7.00 -18.92
CA ILE A 315 8.72 5.80 -19.69
C ILE A 315 9.20 6.22 -21.09
N GLY A 316 10.41 5.84 -21.48
CA GLY A 316 11.10 6.27 -22.71
C GLY A 316 10.51 5.76 -24.04
N GLY A 317 9.27 5.26 -24.03
CA GLY A 317 8.57 4.63 -25.14
C GLY A 317 7.73 3.44 -24.67
N SER A 318 6.80 2.98 -25.50
CA SER A 318 6.05 1.75 -25.21
C SER A 318 6.75 0.51 -25.75
N LYS A 319 6.47 -0.65 -25.15
CA LYS A 319 6.91 -1.97 -25.65
C LYS A 319 5.77 -2.68 -26.38
N SER A 320 6.12 -3.59 -27.29
CA SER A 320 5.16 -4.59 -27.81
C SER A 320 4.68 -5.54 -26.70
N PRO A 321 3.55 -6.24 -26.87
CA PRO A 321 3.07 -7.22 -25.89
C PRO A 321 4.14 -8.27 -25.52
N GLU A 322 4.82 -8.84 -26.52
CA GLU A 322 5.84 -9.87 -26.31
C GLU A 322 7.03 -9.32 -25.49
N GLN A 323 7.50 -8.12 -25.81
CA GLN A 323 8.59 -7.47 -25.07
C GLN A 323 8.18 -7.13 -23.63
N ALA A 324 6.93 -6.74 -23.39
CA ALA A 324 6.45 -6.48 -22.03
C ALA A 324 6.36 -7.76 -21.20
N PHE A 325 5.97 -8.87 -21.84
CA PHE A 325 5.99 -10.18 -21.21
C PHE A 325 7.40 -10.67 -20.90
N GLU A 326 8.36 -10.52 -21.84
CA GLU A 326 9.76 -10.84 -21.60
C GLU A 326 10.35 -10.06 -20.41
N VAL A 327 10.01 -8.77 -20.29
CA VAL A 327 10.42 -7.94 -19.14
C VAL A 327 9.77 -8.44 -17.86
N GLY A 328 8.46 -8.68 -17.85
CA GLY A 328 7.76 -9.21 -16.68
C GLY A 328 8.28 -10.56 -16.21
N MET A 329 8.63 -11.47 -17.13
CA MET A 329 9.22 -12.76 -16.79
C MET A 329 10.63 -12.63 -16.21
N LYS A 330 11.41 -11.65 -16.66
CA LYS A 330 12.71 -11.33 -16.05
C LYS A 330 12.54 -10.76 -14.64
N GLU A 331 11.60 -9.84 -14.45
CA GLU A 331 11.27 -9.29 -13.12
C GLU A 331 10.78 -10.37 -12.16
N LEU A 332 10.02 -11.34 -12.68
CA LEU A 332 9.58 -12.51 -11.92
C LEU A 332 10.74 -13.41 -11.49
N GLN A 333 11.77 -13.57 -12.33
CA GLN A 333 12.96 -14.30 -11.96
C GLN A 333 13.70 -13.61 -10.80
N ASP A 334 13.92 -12.30 -10.91
CA ASP A 334 14.54 -11.49 -9.87
C ASP A 334 13.69 -11.50 -8.59
N PHE A 335 12.36 -11.45 -8.72
CA PHE A 335 11.41 -11.54 -7.62
C PHE A 335 11.63 -12.81 -6.80
N PHE A 336 11.62 -13.99 -7.45
CA PHE A 336 11.78 -15.25 -6.74
C PHE A 336 13.17 -15.39 -6.11
N GLN A 337 14.21 -14.90 -6.77
CA GLN A 337 15.56 -14.89 -6.19
C GLN A 337 15.60 -14.10 -4.87
N LYS A 338 14.95 -12.93 -4.83
CA LYS A 338 14.90 -12.08 -3.63
C LYS A 338 13.99 -12.64 -2.54
N ALA A 339 12.83 -13.15 -2.91
CA ALA A 339 11.91 -13.81 -1.97
C ALA A 339 12.56 -15.04 -1.33
N GLN A 340 13.26 -15.87 -2.10
CA GLN A 340 13.99 -17.04 -1.58
C GLN A 340 15.18 -16.67 -0.69
N ALA A 341 15.79 -15.50 -0.92
CA ALA A 341 16.80 -14.94 -0.03
C ALA A 341 16.20 -14.36 1.28
N GLY A 342 14.88 -14.42 1.46
CA GLY A 342 14.19 -13.98 2.66
C GLY A 342 13.96 -12.47 2.73
N ASP A 343 13.99 -11.74 1.60
CA ASP A 343 13.66 -10.31 1.59
C ASP A 343 12.13 -10.12 1.70
N PRO A 344 11.61 -9.63 2.83
CA PRO A 344 10.17 -9.61 3.09
C PRO A 344 9.42 -8.56 2.25
N ARG A 345 10.14 -7.71 1.51
CA ARG A 345 9.56 -6.72 0.59
C ARG A 345 9.15 -7.32 -0.75
N TYR A 346 9.52 -8.58 -1.01
CA TYR A 346 9.18 -9.31 -2.23
C TYR A 346 8.13 -10.37 -1.88
N PHE A 347 6.85 -10.03 -2.09
CA PHE A 347 5.74 -10.92 -1.75
C PHE A 347 4.65 -10.91 -2.83
N ILE A 348 3.84 -11.97 -2.82
CA ILE A 348 2.71 -12.16 -3.73
C ILE A 348 1.43 -11.77 -3.00
N VAL A 349 0.57 -11.02 -3.69
CA VAL A 349 -0.86 -10.97 -3.37
C VAL A 349 -1.56 -12.00 -4.28
N ASP A 350 -1.79 -13.20 -3.75
CA ASP A 350 -2.62 -14.23 -4.39
C ASP A 350 -4.09 -13.86 -4.16
N VAL A 351 -4.74 -13.39 -5.22
CA VAL A 351 -6.12 -12.87 -5.15
C VAL A 351 -7.09 -13.96 -4.70
N ARG A 352 -6.91 -15.19 -5.20
CA ARG A 352 -7.81 -16.31 -4.88
C ARG A 352 -7.67 -16.72 -3.42
N GLU A 353 -6.43 -16.72 -2.91
CA GLU A 353 -6.18 -17.03 -1.51
C GLU A 353 -6.71 -15.93 -0.58
N ALA A 354 -6.52 -14.66 -0.94
CA ALA A 354 -7.08 -13.55 -0.17
C ALA A 354 -8.62 -13.61 -0.09
N ILE A 355 -9.30 -13.97 -1.19
CA ILE A 355 -10.75 -14.17 -1.22
C ILE A 355 -11.19 -15.31 -0.28
N LYS A 356 -10.48 -16.45 -0.27
CA LYS A 356 -10.75 -17.54 0.69
C LYS A 356 -10.59 -17.09 2.13
N GLN A 357 -9.65 -16.18 2.38
CA GLN A 357 -9.45 -15.54 3.68
C GLN A 357 -10.43 -14.38 3.95
N GLY A 358 -11.51 -14.25 3.15
CA GLY A 358 -12.59 -13.29 3.39
C GLY A 358 -12.39 -11.89 2.79
N ALA A 359 -11.27 -11.63 2.10
CA ALA A 359 -10.99 -10.38 1.40
C ALA A 359 -11.73 -10.30 0.07
N ASN A 360 -13.06 -10.20 0.17
CA ASN A 360 -13.96 -10.20 -0.98
C ASN A 360 -14.08 -8.82 -1.62
N ALA A 361 -14.15 -8.81 -2.96
CA ALA A 361 -14.32 -7.61 -3.76
C ALA A 361 -15.58 -6.80 -3.37
N MET A 362 -15.49 -5.48 -3.50
CA MET A 362 -16.63 -4.59 -3.31
C MET A 362 -17.71 -4.76 -4.39
N GLU A 363 -18.97 -4.50 -4.04
CA GLU A 363 -20.09 -4.51 -4.98
C GLU A 363 -20.16 -3.21 -5.78
N LEU A 364 -20.10 -3.30 -7.11
CA LEU A 364 -20.19 -2.13 -7.98
C LEU A 364 -21.33 -2.29 -8.98
N LYS A 365 -22.17 -1.26 -9.08
CA LYS A 365 -23.31 -1.23 -10.00
C LYS A 365 -22.86 -1.00 -11.44
N ASP A 366 -23.67 -1.45 -12.38
CA ASP A 366 -23.51 -1.16 -13.81
C ASP A 366 -23.66 0.35 -14.08
N ASP A 367 -23.06 0.81 -15.17
CA ASP A 367 -23.07 2.22 -15.58
C ASP A 367 -23.05 2.34 -17.11
N ALA A 368 -24.15 2.85 -17.67
CA ALA A 368 -24.33 2.97 -19.12
C ALA A 368 -23.32 3.93 -19.77
N PHE A 369 -22.91 5.00 -19.07
CA PHE A 369 -21.92 5.94 -19.56
C PHE A 369 -20.53 5.30 -19.61
N LEU A 370 -20.16 4.52 -18.60
CA LEU A 370 -18.91 3.77 -18.62
C LEU A 370 -18.91 2.70 -19.73
N ARG A 371 -20.02 2.00 -19.98
CA ARG A 371 -20.16 1.08 -21.13
C ARG A 371 -19.92 1.76 -22.47
N GLN A 372 -20.50 2.95 -22.68
CA GLN A 372 -20.26 3.72 -23.90
C GLN A 372 -18.77 4.06 -24.07
N LYS A 373 -18.08 4.45 -22.99
CA LYS A 373 -16.63 4.66 -23.05
C LYS A 373 -15.86 3.38 -23.41
N ILE A 374 -16.30 2.22 -22.91
CA ILE A 374 -15.73 0.94 -23.32
C ILE A 374 -15.92 0.71 -24.82
N ASP A 375 -17.09 1.02 -25.38
CA ASP A 375 -17.32 0.89 -26.83
C ASP A 375 -16.39 1.80 -27.63
N GLU A 376 -16.19 3.03 -27.19
CA GLU A 376 -15.26 3.99 -27.79
C GLU A 376 -13.81 3.48 -27.75
N ILE A 377 -13.39 2.91 -26.61
CA ILE A 377 -12.09 2.27 -26.45
C ILE A 377 -11.95 1.09 -27.41
N ALA A 378 -12.94 0.21 -27.45
CA ALA A 378 -12.91 -1.04 -28.21
C ALA A 378 -12.90 -0.82 -29.74
N ARG A 379 -13.19 0.38 -30.23
CA ARG A 379 -12.99 0.74 -31.66
C ARG A 379 -11.52 0.74 -32.08
N SER A 380 -10.60 0.92 -31.14
CA SER A 380 -9.15 0.85 -31.41
C SER A 380 -8.62 -0.58 -31.52
N PHE A 381 -9.43 -1.59 -31.16
CA PHE A 381 -9.00 -2.98 -31.14
C PHE A 381 -8.99 -3.55 -32.56
N SER A 382 -7.89 -4.20 -32.94
CA SER A 382 -7.80 -4.93 -34.19
C SER A 382 -7.78 -6.44 -33.95
N THR A 383 -8.37 -7.18 -34.88
CA THR A 383 -8.36 -8.65 -34.85
C THR A 383 -6.99 -9.21 -35.22
N ASN A 384 -6.61 -10.36 -34.64
CA ASN A 384 -5.29 -11.01 -34.84
C ASN A 384 -4.08 -10.21 -34.34
N ALA A 385 -4.27 -9.32 -33.38
CA ALA A 385 -3.17 -8.51 -32.88
C ALA A 385 -2.12 -9.27 -32.06
N VAL A 386 -2.51 -10.38 -31.43
CA VAL A 386 -1.63 -11.26 -30.65
C VAL A 386 -1.54 -12.62 -31.33
N ALA A 387 -0.32 -13.08 -31.58
CA ALA A 387 -0.07 -14.34 -32.28
C ALA A 387 -0.70 -15.52 -31.53
N ALA A 388 -1.23 -16.50 -32.28
CA ALA A 388 -1.72 -17.74 -31.68
C ALA A 388 -0.58 -18.59 -31.09
N ASN A 389 0.66 -18.41 -31.51
CA ASN A 389 1.83 -19.14 -31.03
C ASN A 389 2.74 -18.21 -30.22
N VAL A 390 2.44 -18.06 -28.94
CA VAL A 390 3.25 -17.28 -27.99
C VAL A 390 4.29 -18.17 -27.31
N ASN A 391 5.49 -17.63 -27.08
CA ASN A 391 6.48 -18.31 -26.26
C ASN A 391 6.04 -18.26 -24.79
N THR A 392 6.07 -19.39 -24.11
CA THR A 392 5.47 -19.56 -22.77
C THR A 392 6.46 -20.01 -21.72
N ALA A 393 7.77 -19.89 -21.96
CA ALA A 393 8.80 -20.35 -21.04
C ALA A 393 8.48 -19.92 -19.59
N PRO A 394 8.01 -20.84 -18.73
CA PRO A 394 7.57 -20.49 -17.38
C PRO A 394 8.78 -20.31 -16.48
N ASN A 395 8.60 -19.57 -15.38
CA ASN A 395 9.50 -19.70 -14.24
C ASN A 395 8.95 -20.80 -13.33
N SER A 396 9.65 -21.93 -13.24
CA SER A 396 9.37 -23.01 -12.29
C SER A 396 9.78 -22.59 -10.87
N GLY A 397 9.05 -21.65 -10.28
CA GLY A 397 9.29 -21.20 -8.91
C GLY A 397 8.74 -22.22 -7.90
N THR A 398 9.59 -22.78 -7.05
CA THR A 398 9.16 -23.50 -5.85
C THR A 398 8.33 -22.57 -4.96
N THR A 399 7.18 -23.08 -4.53
CA THR A 399 6.15 -22.42 -3.70
C THR A 399 6.72 -21.46 -2.66
N VAL A 400 6.44 -20.15 -2.82
CA VAL A 400 6.60 -19.16 -1.75
C VAL A 400 5.26 -19.14 -1.01
N ASP A 401 5.12 -20.03 -0.03
CA ASP A 401 3.95 -20.02 0.85
C ASP A 401 4.18 -18.99 1.95
N ASN A 402 3.42 -17.90 1.92
CA ASN A 402 3.57 -16.78 2.84
C ASN A 402 2.72 -17.02 4.10
N SER A 403 2.99 -18.15 4.77
CA SER A 403 2.44 -18.52 6.07
C SER A 403 3.60 -18.80 7.03
N GLY A 404 3.72 -17.93 8.05
CA GLY A 404 4.85 -17.94 8.98
C GLY A 404 4.95 -19.22 9.81
N GLY A 405 6.19 -19.69 10.02
CA GLY A 405 6.49 -20.78 10.94
C GLY A 405 7.92 -21.29 10.78
N GLY A 406 8.74 -21.07 11.81
CA GLY A 406 10.19 -21.28 11.85
C GLY A 406 10.73 -22.66 11.47
N GLY A 407 12.03 -22.69 11.13
CA GLY A 407 12.83 -23.91 10.98
C GLY A 407 14.20 -23.60 10.38
N ASN A 408 15.25 -24.01 11.09
CA ASN A 408 16.65 -23.68 10.87
C ASN A 408 17.39 -24.68 9.93
N GLU A 409 18.60 -24.30 9.52
CA GLU A 409 19.71 -25.12 8.91
C GLU A 409 19.57 -25.46 7.41
N GLY A 410 20.60 -25.39 6.55
CA GLY A 410 22.03 -25.10 6.66
C GLY A 410 22.75 -25.54 5.35
N GLY A 411 23.91 -24.95 5.05
CA GLY A 411 24.87 -25.38 4.00
C GLY A 411 24.67 -24.68 2.64
N GLY A 412 25.64 -23.99 2.02
CA GLY A 412 27.09 -24.15 2.01
C GLY A 412 27.51 -24.65 0.63
N GLY A 413 28.08 -23.80 -0.23
CA GLY A 413 28.55 -24.21 -1.55
C GLY A 413 28.98 -23.06 -2.46
N ASN A 414 30.26 -22.70 -2.36
CA ASN A 414 31.01 -21.80 -3.24
C ASN A 414 31.26 -22.46 -4.62
N THR A 415 31.24 -21.69 -5.71
CA THR A 415 32.25 -21.77 -6.79
C THR A 415 32.13 -20.58 -7.74
N ASP A 416 33.27 -19.89 -7.87
CA ASP A 416 33.63 -18.89 -8.87
C ASP A 416 33.48 -19.39 -10.32
N ALA A 417 33.20 -18.47 -11.25
CA ALA A 417 33.81 -18.48 -12.57
C ALA A 417 33.68 -17.10 -13.25
N ASP A 418 34.83 -16.46 -13.43
CA ASP A 418 35.09 -15.39 -14.38
C ASP A 418 34.44 -15.64 -15.75
N ASN A 419 33.87 -14.60 -16.35
CA ASN A 419 34.13 -14.34 -17.75
C ASN A 419 34.01 -12.85 -18.10
N SER A 420 35.17 -12.24 -18.30
CA SER A 420 35.34 -10.94 -18.93
C SER A 420 34.97 -11.01 -20.42
N GLY A 421 34.02 -10.19 -20.85
CA GLY A 421 33.70 -9.97 -22.26
C GLY A 421 33.28 -8.53 -22.47
N GLY A 422 34.24 -7.65 -22.75
CA GLY A 422 33.98 -6.26 -23.07
C GLY A 422 33.19 -6.13 -24.37
N ASN A 423 32.15 -5.30 -24.36
CA ASN A 423 31.64 -4.67 -25.58
C ASN A 423 31.27 -3.22 -25.30
N SER A 424 32.09 -2.32 -25.83
CA SER A 424 31.86 -0.88 -25.86
C SER A 424 30.75 -0.56 -26.87
N GLY A 425 29.55 -0.23 -26.39
CA GLY A 425 28.45 0.28 -27.20
C GLY A 425 27.91 1.57 -26.61
N GLY A 426 28.20 2.71 -27.26
CA GLY A 426 27.82 4.05 -26.82
C GLY A 426 26.30 4.20 -26.66
N ASN A 427 25.87 4.41 -25.44
CA ASN A 427 24.47 4.62 -25.09
C ASN A 427 24.13 6.11 -25.24
N SER A 428 23.72 6.54 -26.43
CA SER A 428 23.22 7.90 -26.68
C SER A 428 21.90 8.09 -25.93
N ARG A 429 21.96 8.65 -24.72
CA ARG A 429 20.80 8.80 -23.81
C ARG A 429 19.89 9.94 -24.26
N VAL A 430 18.59 9.67 -24.20
CA VAL A 430 17.51 10.63 -24.48
C VAL A 430 17.52 11.74 -23.42
N ILE A 431 17.65 12.99 -23.85
CA ILE A 431 17.58 14.19 -23.00
C ILE A 431 16.09 14.43 -22.65
N PRO A 432 15.71 14.53 -21.36
CA PRO A 432 14.35 14.91 -20.99
C PRO A 432 13.98 16.26 -21.62
N SER A 433 12.80 16.36 -22.24
CA SER A 433 12.35 17.62 -22.86
C SER A 433 12.38 18.77 -21.84
N GLY A 434 12.97 19.90 -22.21
CA GLY A 434 13.13 21.07 -21.34
C GLY A 434 14.33 21.01 -20.40
N TYR A 435 15.30 20.10 -20.60
CA TYR A 435 16.54 20.02 -19.83
C TYR A 435 17.76 20.39 -20.69
N LYS A 436 18.81 20.90 -20.05
CA LYS A 436 20.12 21.19 -20.64
C LYS A 436 21.24 20.45 -19.91
N ALA A 437 22.34 20.20 -20.61
CA ALA A 437 23.48 19.48 -20.06
C ALA A 437 24.26 20.34 -19.06
N TYR A 438 24.63 19.72 -17.95
CA TYR A 438 25.71 20.17 -17.08
C TYR A 438 26.93 19.29 -17.37
N ASN A 439 28.07 19.90 -17.67
CA ASN A 439 29.34 19.22 -17.92
C ASN A 439 30.39 19.78 -16.95
N GLY A 440 30.82 18.95 -15.99
CA GLY A 440 31.71 19.39 -14.92
C GLY A 440 32.41 18.22 -14.25
N VAL A 441 32.55 18.27 -12.92
CA VAL A 441 33.15 17.17 -12.13
C VAL A 441 32.28 15.89 -12.17
N VAL A 442 31.02 16.06 -12.52
CA VAL A 442 30.03 15.04 -12.88
C VAL A 442 29.22 15.59 -14.04
N ASN A 443 28.64 14.73 -14.88
CA ASN A 443 27.80 15.14 -16.00
C ASN A 443 26.36 14.69 -15.75
N PHE A 444 25.41 15.59 -15.95
CA PHE A 444 23.97 15.33 -15.75
C PHE A 444 23.13 16.33 -16.56
N TYR A 445 21.81 16.19 -16.54
CA TYR A 445 20.87 17.12 -17.14
C TYR A 445 20.04 17.82 -16.05
N TYR A 446 19.78 19.12 -16.22
CA TYR A 446 18.92 19.90 -15.33
C TYR A 446 17.96 20.78 -16.12
N PRO A 447 16.82 21.20 -15.55
CA PRO A 447 15.83 21.98 -16.29
C PRO A 447 16.44 23.26 -16.88
N SER A 448 16.14 23.54 -18.14
CA SER A 448 16.71 24.66 -18.89
C SER A 448 16.33 26.02 -18.31
N SER A 449 15.19 26.09 -17.62
CA SER A 449 14.68 27.27 -16.91
C SER A 449 15.43 27.60 -15.61
N TRP A 450 16.33 26.72 -15.15
CA TRP A 450 17.08 26.94 -13.91
C TRP A 450 18.28 27.86 -14.12
N HIS A 451 18.58 28.62 -13.08
CA HIS A 451 19.79 29.43 -12.98
C HIS A 451 20.94 28.58 -12.45
N LEU A 452 22.12 28.73 -13.05
CA LEU A 452 23.36 28.11 -12.59
C LEU A 452 24.24 29.18 -11.95
N ARG A 453 24.72 28.93 -10.74
CA ARG A 453 25.58 29.84 -9.99
C ARG A 453 26.73 29.09 -9.32
N LYS A 454 27.83 29.79 -9.02
CA LYS A 454 28.93 29.21 -8.23
C LYS A 454 28.53 29.04 -6.77
N GLY A 455 28.97 27.94 -6.16
CA GLY A 455 28.92 27.76 -4.71
C GLY A 455 29.87 28.74 -4.03
N SER A 456 29.40 29.39 -2.96
CA SER A 456 30.14 30.49 -2.30
C SER A 456 30.41 30.27 -0.82
N VAL A 457 29.83 29.24 -0.20
CA VAL A 457 29.80 29.12 1.28
C VAL A 457 30.42 27.83 1.83
N ILE A 458 30.53 26.78 1.02
CA ILE A 458 31.20 25.52 1.37
C ILE A 458 32.27 25.28 0.30
N PRO A 459 33.56 25.14 0.64
CA PRO A 459 34.64 24.99 -0.34
C PRO A 459 34.43 23.84 -1.33
N GLU A 460 33.79 22.76 -0.88
CA GLU A 460 33.49 21.55 -1.64
C GLU A 460 32.29 21.72 -2.57
N LEU A 461 31.41 22.70 -2.29
CA LEU A 461 30.29 23.06 -3.15
C LEU A 461 30.78 23.90 -4.32
N LYS A 462 30.76 23.32 -5.51
CA LYS A 462 31.28 23.97 -6.73
C LYS A 462 30.23 24.84 -7.36
N GLU A 463 29.05 24.29 -7.60
CA GLU A 463 28.01 24.94 -8.37
C GLU A 463 26.63 24.54 -7.86
N VAL A 464 25.66 25.42 -8.05
CA VAL A 464 24.26 25.21 -7.71
C VAL A 464 23.41 25.56 -8.91
N ALA A 465 22.59 24.62 -9.35
CA ALA A 465 21.49 24.86 -10.27
C ALA A 465 20.19 24.95 -9.48
N ASN A 466 19.35 25.95 -9.71
CA ASN A 466 18.07 26.06 -9.00
C ASN A 466 16.97 26.70 -9.85
N ASN A 467 15.72 26.40 -9.51
CA ASN A 467 14.58 27.06 -10.14
C ASN A 467 14.55 28.57 -9.81
N PRO A 468 13.85 29.40 -10.60
CA PRO A 468 13.76 30.85 -10.35
C PRO A 468 13.26 31.23 -8.94
N ALA A 469 12.45 30.36 -8.32
CA ALA A 469 11.92 30.56 -6.96
C ALA A 469 12.89 30.17 -5.83
N ASN A 470 14.06 29.58 -6.14
CA ASN A 470 15.03 29.03 -5.17
C ASN A 470 14.44 27.97 -4.21
N THR A 471 13.39 27.26 -4.64
CA THR A 471 12.71 26.22 -3.85
C THR A 471 13.13 24.80 -4.23
N VAL A 472 13.71 24.62 -5.42
CA VAL A 472 14.22 23.34 -5.93
C VAL A 472 15.64 23.55 -6.44
N PHE A 473 16.55 22.64 -6.09
CA PHE A 473 17.96 22.82 -6.35
C PHE A 473 18.68 21.51 -6.71
N THR A 474 19.85 21.67 -7.30
CA THR A 474 20.87 20.65 -7.44
C THR A 474 22.23 21.28 -7.19
N GLU A 475 22.93 20.74 -6.22
CA GLU A 475 24.25 21.14 -5.78
C GLU A 475 25.29 20.16 -6.29
N VAL A 476 26.40 20.68 -6.80
CA VAL A 476 27.51 19.88 -7.33
C VAL A 476 28.69 19.97 -6.38
N TYR A 477 29.16 18.81 -5.92
CA TYR A 477 30.21 18.73 -4.92
C TYR A 477 31.48 18.03 -5.42
N LYS A 478 32.62 18.50 -4.95
CA LYS A 478 33.92 17.85 -5.08
C LYS A 478 34.69 17.95 -3.76
N PHE A 479 34.84 16.81 -3.11
CA PHE A 479 35.55 16.61 -1.85
C PHE A 479 36.94 16.04 -2.13
N ASN A 480 38.00 16.83 -1.95
CA ASN A 480 39.38 16.37 -2.21
C ASN A 480 39.95 15.63 -0.99
N GLY A 481 40.58 14.47 -1.19
CA GLY A 481 41.24 13.72 -0.12
C GLY A 481 40.29 12.87 0.76
N TYR A 482 39.02 12.79 0.40
CA TYR A 482 38.03 11.94 1.09
C TYR A 482 37.99 10.54 0.48
N GLN A 483 37.91 9.51 1.33
CA GLN A 483 38.02 8.10 0.95
C GLN A 483 36.68 7.44 0.67
N SER A 484 35.58 7.97 1.20
CA SER A 484 34.23 7.42 0.97
C SER A 484 33.15 8.50 0.92
N PRO A 485 32.04 8.26 0.20
CA PRO A 485 30.87 9.12 0.25
C PRO A 485 30.33 9.38 1.67
N GLN A 486 30.42 8.38 2.55
CA GLN A 486 30.04 8.50 3.95
C GLN A 486 30.90 9.53 4.67
N GLN A 487 32.22 9.53 4.45
CA GLN A 487 33.13 10.52 5.05
C GLN A 487 32.80 11.94 4.57
N ALA A 488 32.44 12.10 3.29
CA ALA A 488 32.03 13.38 2.73
C ALA A 488 30.72 13.90 3.37
N LEU A 489 29.73 13.02 3.57
CA LEU A 489 28.45 13.38 4.22
C LEU A 489 28.61 13.66 5.72
N GLN A 490 29.52 12.97 6.42
CA GLN A 490 29.88 13.29 7.81
C GLN A 490 30.49 14.69 7.93
N TYR A 491 31.38 15.06 7.00
CA TYR A 491 31.91 16.42 6.94
C TYR A 491 30.81 17.46 6.70
N MET A 492 29.88 17.20 5.76
CA MET A 492 28.73 18.08 5.56
C MET A 492 27.88 18.23 6.83
N GLN A 493 27.62 17.14 7.55
CA GLN A 493 26.90 17.15 8.82
C GLN A 493 27.61 18.03 9.87
N GLN A 494 28.93 17.96 9.95
CA GLN A 494 29.73 18.80 10.84
C GLN A 494 29.67 20.28 10.46
N ILE A 495 29.78 20.61 9.17
CA ILE A 495 29.69 22.00 8.69
C ILE A 495 28.30 22.59 8.94
N ILE A 496 27.22 21.83 8.67
CA ILE A 496 25.85 22.29 8.90
C ILE A 496 25.58 22.55 10.38
N SER A 497 26.03 21.66 11.27
CA SER A 497 25.88 21.86 12.72
C SER A 497 26.74 22.99 13.26
N THR A 498 28.03 23.04 12.90
CA THR A 498 28.99 23.97 13.50
C THR A 498 28.87 25.39 12.94
N ASN A 499 28.66 25.54 11.64
CA ASN A 499 28.71 26.85 10.98
C ASN A 499 27.32 27.47 10.76
N TYR A 500 26.26 26.65 10.78
CA TYR A 500 24.89 27.11 10.50
C TYR A 500 23.89 26.74 11.59
N GLY A 501 24.31 26.06 12.67
CA GLY A 501 23.41 25.66 13.76
C GLY A 501 22.30 24.70 13.33
N GLY A 502 22.49 24.00 12.20
CA GLY A 502 21.48 23.12 11.61
C GLY A 502 21.68 21.65 11.94
N MET A 503 20.73 20.83 11.50
CA MET A 503 20.78 19.38 11.59
C MET A 503 20.72 18.78 10.19
N LEU A 504 21.69 17.92 9.86
CA LEU A 504 21.67 17.10 8.65
C LEU A 504 21.54 15.64 9.08
N GLN A 505 20.54 14.94 8.55
CA GLN A 505 20.34 13.51 8.72
C GLN A 505 20.31 12.83 7.35
N TYR A 506 20.88 11.63 7.25
CA TYR A 506 20.93 10.90 5.99
C TYR A 506 21.02 9.40 6.22
N GLN A 507 20.62 8.64 5.22
CA GLN A 507 20.77 7.19 5.18
C GLN A 507 21.10 6.73 3.75
N PRO A 508 21.87 5.64 3.58
CA PRO A 508 22.06 5.02 2.27
C PRO A 508 20.70 4.60 1.68
N SER A 509 20.44 4.95 0.41
CA SER A 509 19.16 4.65 -0.26
C SER A 509 19.29 3.72 -1.46
N GLY A 510 20.53 3.36 -1.84
CA GLY A 510 20.80 2.39 -2.90
C GLY A 510 22.09 2.68 -3.63
N GLN A 511 22.28 2.04 -4.79
CA GLN A 511 23.38 2.31 -5.70
C GLN A 511 22.84 2.50 -7.12
N MET A 512 23.43 3.43 -7.85
CA MET A 512 23.13 3.65 -9.26
C MET A 512 24.44 3.77 -10.02
N ARG A 513 24.72 2.78 -10.87
CA ARG A 513 25.99 2.69 -11.61
C ARG A 513 27.17 2.71 -10.63
N ASN A 514 28.08 3.67 -10.76
CA ASN A 514 29.21 3.87 -9.86
C ASN A 514 28.91 4.88 -8.73
N TYR A 515 27.68 5.36 -8.58
CA TYR A 515 27.28 6.27 -7.52
C TYR A 515 26.58 5.52 -6.38
N GLN A 516 26.99 5.79 -5.15
CA GLN A 516 26.24 5.47 -3.94
C GLN A 516 25.17 6.54 -3.73
N LEU A 517 23.92 6.09 -3.55
CA LEU A 517 22.79 6.97 -3.30
C LEU A 517 22.53 7.12 -1.80
N TYR A 518 22.09 8.31 -1.43
CA TYR A 518 21.64 8.66 -0.09
C TYR A 518 20.35 9.45 -0.18
N SER A 519 19.49 9.27 0.81
CA SER A 519 18.36 10.14 1.05
C SER A 519 18.57 10.84 2.39
N GLY A 520 18.23 12.12 2.47
CA GLY A 520 18.45 12.88 3.68
C GLY A 520 17.58 14.11 3.81
N THR A 521 17.64 14.68 5.00
CA THR A 521 17.01 15.95 5.35
C THR A 521 18.05 16.89 5.93
N THR A 522 17.92 18.16 5.59
CA THR A 522 18.71 19.25 6.19
C THR A 522 17.75 20.27 6.76
N GLN A 523 17.86 20.53 8.05
CA GLN A 523 17.13 21.58 8.75
C GLN A 523 18.09 22.68 9.19
N VAL A 524 17.86 23.92 8.74
CA VAL A 524 18.58 25.11 9.20
C VAL A 524 17.55 26.17 9.49
N ASN A 525 17.50 26.67 10.73
CA ASN A 525 16.40 27.53 11.20
C ASN A 525 15.03 26.88 10.92
N ASP A 526 14.08 27.64 10.37
CA ASP A 526 12.73 27.15 10.00
C ASP A 526 12.66 26.50 8.61
N ILE A 527 13.80 26.31 7.93
CA ILE A 527 13.86 25.74 6.59
C ILE A 527 14.23 24.26 6.68
N LEU A 528 13.30 23.39 6.24
CA LEU A 528 13.55 21.97 6.02
C LEU A 528 13.73 21.70 4.52
N LEU A 529 14.82 21.03 4.18
CA LEU A 529 15.14 20.57 2.84
C LEU A 529 15.12 19.04 2.82
N GLY A 530 14.32 18.46 1.93
CA GLY A 530 14.41 17.04 1.59
C GLY A 530 15.27 16.87 0.34
N TRP A 531 16.19 15.91 0.35
CA TRP A 531 17.14 15.74 -0.75
C TRP A 531 17.55 14.28 -0.98
N VAL A 532 17.98 14.02 -2.21
CA VAL A 532 18.66 12.79 -2.64
C VAL A 532 20.06 13.16 -3.09
N ALA A 533 21.05 12.41 -2.65
CA ALA A 533 22.44 12.58 -3.06
C ALA A 533 22.95 11.36 -3.82
N ALA A 534 23.86 11.59 -4.76
CA ALA A 534 24.55 10.55 -5.52
C ALA A 534 26.03 10.89 -5.57
N PHE A 535 26.85 10.05 -4.95
CA PHE A 535 28.29 10.26 -4.79
C PHE A 535 29.09 9.07 -5.28
N LYS A 536 30.19 9.34 -5.99
CA LYS A 536 31.13 8.30 -6.43
C LYS A 536 32.56 8.62 -6.03
N PRO A 537 33.37 7.60 -5.70
CA PRO A 537 34.80 7.79 -5.51
C PRO A 537 35.49 8.11 -6.84
N THR A 538 36.60 8.85 -6.73
CA THR A 538 37.54 9.17 -7.81
C THR A 538 38.96 8.94 -7.30
N SER A 539 39.96 9.01 -8.18
CA SER A 539 41.36 8.86 -7.80
C SER A 539 41.87 9.90 -6.79
N SER A 540 41.17 11.01 -6.60
CA SER A 540 41.59 12.13 -5.75
C SER A 540 40.56 12.58 -4.71
N GLY A 541 39.48 11.83 -4.53
CA GLY A 541 38.42 12.18 -3.57
C GLY A 541 37.03 11.72 -3.99
N ILE A 542 35.99 12.40 -3.52
CA ILE A 542 34.58 12.10 -3.83
C ILE A 542 33.97 13.21 -4.69
N VAL A 543 33.20 12.84 -5.70
CA VAL A 543 32.39 13.78 -6.51
C VAL A 543 30.95 13.32 -6.55
N GLY A 544 30.01 14.26 -6.72
CA GLY A 544 28.60 13.92 -6.79
C GLY A 544 27.70 15.12 -6.81
N ILE A 545 26.40 14.84 -6.76
CA ILE A 545 25.37 15.87 -6.63
C ILE A 545 24.44 15.60 -5.45
N VAL A 546 23.84 16.67 -4.94
CA VAL A 546 22.69 16.65 -4.04
C VAL A 546 21.56 17.37 -4.74
N ALA A 547 20.43 16.71 -4.99
CA ALA A 547 19.25 17.32 -5.58
C ALA A 547 18.09 17.27 -4.58
N GLY A 548 17.44 18.41 -4.37
CA GLY A 548 16.46 18.55 -3.29
C GLY A 548 15.50 19.70 -3.48
N ALA A 549 14.57 19.80 -2.55
CA ALA A 549 13.57 20.86 -2.51
C ALA A 549 13.27 21.26 -1.05
N ASN A 550 12.82 22.51 -0.88
CA ASN A 550 12.28 22.98 0.39
C ASN A 550 10.77 22.73 0.47
N GLN A 551 10.19 22.94 1.66
CA GLN A 551 8.75 22.71 1.91
C GLN A 551 7.82 23.56 1.02
N GLN A 552 8.28 24.67 0.45
CA GLN A 552 7.49 25.58 -0.38
C GLN A 552 7.38 25.13 -1.84
N ALA A 553 8.18 24.14 -2.27
CA ALA A 553 8.27 23.74 -3.66
C ALA A 553 7.11 22.86 -4.16
N GLY A 554 6.24 22.38 -3.28
CA GLY A 554 5.32 21.29 -3.58
C GLY A 554 6.05 19.97 -3.89
N ASN A 555 5.37 19.01 -4.51
CA ASN A 555 5.98 17.73 -4.87
C ASN A 555 6.93 17.90 -6.08
N GLN A 556 8.22 17.66 -5.86
CA GLN A 556 9.29 17.81 -6.86
C GLN A 556 10.04 16.50 -7.13
N THR A 557 9.49 15.37 -6.69
CA THR A 557 10.12 14.04 -6.79
C THR A 557 10.52 13.71 -8.23
N ARG A 558 9.69 14.09 -9.22
CA ARG A 558 10.00 13.87 -10.64
C ARG A 558 11.20 14.69 -11.12
N THR A 559 11.26 15.97 -10.77
CA THR A 559 12.38 16.86 -11.16
C THR A 559 13.69 16.35 -10.57
N ILE A 560 13.67 16.00 -9.28
CA ILE A 560 14.83 15.46 -8.56
C ILE A 560 15.25 14.11 -9.17
N ALA A 561 14.32 13.20 -9.41
CA ALA A 561 14.61 11.90 -10.00
C ALA A 561 15.20 12.01 -11.41
N ASN A 562 14.67 12.90 -12.27
CA ASN A 562 15.23 13.13 -13.60
C ASN A 562 16.69 13.60 -13.55
N ILE A 563 17.00 14.50 -12.60
CA ILE A 563 18.36 15.00 -12.40
C ILE A 563 19.27 13.86 -11.93
N ILE A 564 18.89 13.11 -10.90
CA ILE A 564 19.71 12.00 -10.37
C ILE A 564 19.90 10.90 -11.44
N ASN A 565 18.84 10.47 -12.13
CA ASN A 565 18.90 9.41 -13.14
C ASN A 565 19.74 9.78 -14.37
N SER A 566 19.90 11.08 -14.62
CA SER A 566 20.69 11.59 -15.74
C SER A 566 22.20 11.53 -15.53
N LEU A 567 22.67 11.26 -14.31
CA LEU A 567 24.11 11.18 -13.98
C LEU A 567 24.85 10.20 -14.87
N GLN A 568 25.99 10.62 -15.41
CA GLN A 568 26.83 9.81 -16.29
C GLN A 568 27.98 9.13 -15.54
#